data_AF-A0A847PAT9-F1
#
_entry.id   AF-A0A847PAT9-F1
#
_cell.length_a   1.000
_cell.length_b   1.000
_cell.length_c   1.000
_cell.angle_alpha   90.00
_cell.angle_beta   90.00
_cell.angle_gamma   90.00
#
_symmetry.space_group_name_H-M   'P 1'
#
loop_
_entity.id
_entity.type
_entity.pdbx_description
1 polymer ?
#
loop_
_entity_poly.entity_id
_entity_poly.type
_entity_poly.pdbx_seq_one_letter_code
_entity_poly.pdbx_strand_id
1 'polypeptide(L)'
;MLSMHYLKFAGWLAFITWIVSDTTCRYLIPLLSPVYDALEELRSGAWNTGKAGPLLSLIIQIGLSLALAWLLTTWSSWCVLFCMTHTQSMETGRFLYSFTGFLFCEYALAKMAKVDRYRSFFMSIFHFTMAMGAFVVYSMNPTSIRSLYPWLARWMGVSL
;
A
#
# COMPACT_ATOMS: atom_id res chain seq x y z
N MET A 1 -16.48 -23.74 16.33
CA MET A 1 -15.54 -22.74 16.90
C MET A 1 -14.73 -21.99 15.83
N LEU A 2 -14.33 -22.63 14.72
CA LEU A 2 -13.59 -21.97 13.62
C LEU A 2 -14.30 -20.72 13.04
N SER A 3 -15.63 -20.76 12.91
CA SER A 3 -16.40 -19.69 12.24
C SER A 3 -16.43 -18.35 13.00
N MET A 4 -16.41 -18.36 14.34
CA MET A 4 -16.41 -17.13 15.12
C MET A 4 -15.03 -16.45 15.16
N HIS A 5 -13.95 -17.23 15.20
CA HIS A 5 -12.60 -16.68 15.08
C HIS A 5 -12.35 -16.06 13.70
N TYR A 6 -12.82 -16.74 12.64
CA TYR A 6 -12.74 -16.23 11.28
C TYR A 6 -13.56 -14.94 11.09
N LEU A 7 -14.78 -14.87 11.64
CA LEU A 7 -15.61 -13.66 11.57
C LEU A 7 -14.96 -12.47 12.29
N LYS A 8 -14.34 -12.68 13.45
CA LYS A 8 -13.61 -11.60 14.14
C LYS A 8 -12.40 -11.15 13.33
N PHE A 9 -11.64 -12.08 12.74
CA PHE A 9 -10.54 -11.77 11.85
C PHE A 9 -10.99 -10.96 10.63
N ALA A 10 -11.96 -11.50 9.87
CA ALA A 10 -12.43 -10.88 8.64
C ALA A 10 -13.13 -9.55 8.89
N GLY A 11 -13.92 -9.46 9.96
CA GLY A 11 -14.59 -8.22 10.37
C GLY A 11 -13.59 -7.14 10.76
N TRP A 12 -12.57 -7.48 11.56
CA TRP A 12 -11.53 -6.52 11.95
C TRP A 12 -10.67 -6.09 10.76
N LEU A 13 -10.28 -7.04 9.92
CA LEU A 13 -9.54 -6.75 8.69
C LEU A 13 -10.34 -5.88 7.73
N ALA A 14 -11.63 -6.14 7.54
CA ALA A 14 -12.51 -5.32 6.74
C ALA A 14 -12.64 -3.90 7.31
N PHE A 15 -12.75 -3.77 8.63
CA PHE A 15 -12.85 -2.47 9.29
C PHE A 15 -11.58 -1.63 9.13
N ILE A 16 -10.39 -2.20 9.37
CA ILE A 16 -9.12 -1.48 9.16
C ILE A 16 -8.94 -1.15 7.68
N THR A 17 -9.20 -2.12 6.79
CA THR A 17 -9.15 -1.91 5.33
C THR A 17 -10.05 -0.76 4.89
N TRP A 18 -11.25 -0.67 5.47
CA TRP A 18 -12.18 0.42 5.21
C TRP A 18 -11.65 1.77 5.71
N ILE A 19 -11.18 1.85 6.96
CA ILE A 19 -10.60 3.08 7.53
C ILE A 19 -9.44 3.55 6.68
N VAL A 20 -8.49 2.67 6.36
CA VAL A 20 -7.28 3.05 5.61
C VAL A 20 -7.64 3.44 4.19
N SER A 21 -8.53 2.71 3.52
CA SER A 21 -9.01 3.12 2.20
C SER A 21 -9.70 4.48 2.21
N ASP A 22 -10.61 4.72 3.16
CA ASP A 22 -11.37 5.97 3.25
C ASP A 22 -10.47 7.15 3.63
N THR A 23 -9.60 6.97 4.63
CA THR A 23 -8.63 8.00 5.07
C THR A 23 -7.65 8.35 3.97
N THR A 24 -7.07 7.36 3.29
CA THR A 24 -6.16 7.62 2.17
C THR A 24 -6.85 8.36 1.03
N CYS A 25 -8.09 7.98 0.68
CA CYS A 25 -8.83 8.68 -0.36
C CYS A 25 -9.22 10.11 0.03
N ARG A 26 -9.55 10.36 1.30
CA ARG A 26 -10.01 11.66 1.78
C ARG A 26 -8.90 12.64 2.13
N TYR A 27 -7.73 12.15 2.53
CA TYR A 27 -6.64 13.01 3.01
C TYR A 27 -5.41 12.95 2.12
N LEU A 28 -4.97 11.75 1.73
CA LEU A 28 -3.71 11.61 0.98
C LEU A 28 -3.85 12.16 -0.45
N ILE A 29 -4.94 11.84 -1.13
CA ILE A 29 -5.18 12.28 -2.52
C ILE A 29 -5.34 13.80 -2.66
N PRO A 30 -6.17 14.50 -1.86
CA PRO A 30 -6.24 15.96 -1.94
C PRO A 30 -4.95 16.64 -1.48
N LEU A 31 -4.15 16.03 -0.59
CA LEU A 31 -2.84 16.56 -0.22
C LEU A 31 -1.83 16.46 -1.38
N LEU A 32 -1.92 15.39 -2.18
CA LEU A 32 -1.06 15.18 -3.35
C LEU A 32 -1.47 16.04 -4.55
N SER A 33 -2.74 16.46 -4.64
CA SER A 33 -3.28 17.35 -5.68
C SER A 33 -2.39 18.57 -5.97
N PRO A 34 -2.13 19.47 -5.01
CA PRO A 34 -1.34 20.67 -5.27
C PRO A 34 0.12 20.36 -5.64
N VAL A 35 0.66 19.23 -5.16
CA VAL A 35 2.03 18.80 -5.48
C VAL A 35 2.12 18.36 -6.94
N TYR A 36 1.14 17.59 -7.43
CA TYR A 36 1.08 17.20 -8.83
C TYR A 36 0.81 18.38 -9.75
N ASP A 37 -0.10 19.29 -9.38
CA ASP A 37 -0.39 20.49 -10.16
C ASP A 37 0.86 21.38 -10.26
N ALA A 38 1.58 21.59 -9.14
CA ALA A 38 2.84 22.33 -9.13
C ALA A 38 3.94 21.65 -9.95
N LEU A 39 4.00 20.32 -9.96
CA LEU A 39 4.97 19.56 -10.76
C LEU A 39 4.69 19.66 -12.26
N GLU A 40 3.43 19.68 -12.65
CA GLU A 40 3.01 19.85 -14.04
C GLU A 40 3.28 21.28 -14.52
N GLU A 41 3.00 22.31 -13.69
CA GLU A 41 3.36 23.70 -13.98
C GLU A 41 4.88 23.92 -14.09
N LEU A 42 5.66 23.24 -13.24
CA LEU A 42 7.12 23.26 -13.30
C LEU A 42 7.66 22.57 -14.58
N ARG A 43 6.95 21.55 -15.05
CA ARG A 43 7.27 20.81 -16.28
C ARG A 43 6.89 21.59 -17.53
N SER A 44 5.76 22.30 -17.52
CA SER A 44 5.30 23.14 -18.64
C SER A 44 6.12 24.43 -18.80
N GLY A 45 7.07 24.69 -17.90
CA GLY A 45 7.97 25.84 -17.97
C GLY A 45 7.31 27.16 -17.56
N ALA A 46 6.23 27.11 -16.76
CA ALA A 46 5.54 28.30 -16.28
C ALA A 46 6.40 29.14 -15.32
N TRP A 47 7.29 28.49 -14.58
CA TRP A 47 8.39 29.16 -13.89
C TRP A 47 9.55 29.33 -14.87
N ASN A 48 10.18 30.51 -14.86
CA ASN A 48 11.28 30.92 -15.74
C ASN A 48 12.60 30.13 -15.52
N THR A 49 12.53 28.82 -15.27
CA THR A 49 13.58 27.90 -14.82
C THR A 49 14.33 27.19 -15.96
N GLY A 50 14.00 27.49 -17.22
CA GLY A 50 14.70 26.93 -18.39
C GLY A 50 14.69 25.38 -18.41
N LYS A 51 15.76 24.75 -18.95
CA LYS A 51 15.89 23.28 -19.06
C LYS A 51 15.95 22.54 -17.71
N ALA A 52 16.07 23.24 -16.58
CA ALA A 52 16.15 22.63 -15.24
C ALA A 52 14.76 22.26 -14.66
N GLY A 53 13.70 22.96 -15.07
CA GLY A 53 12.32 22.71 -14.59
C GLY A 53 11.81 21.28 -14.85
N PRO A 54 11.92 20.74 -16.08
CA PRO A 54 11.49 19.38 -16.39
C PRO A 54 12.29 18.30 -15.65
N LEU A 55 13.58 18.54 -15.41
CA LEU A 55 14.48 17.61 -14.73
C LEU A 55 14.17 17.55 -13.23
N LEU A 56 13.94 18.69 -12.59
CA LEU A 56 13.48 18.78 -11.21
C LEU A 56 12.10 18.14 -11.02
N SER A 57 11.16 18.40 -11.93
CA SER A 57 9.84 17.79 -11.90
C SER A 57 9.94 16.26 -11.93
N LEU A 58 10.78 15.70 -12.80
CA LEU A 58 10.98 14.26 -12.91
C LEU A 58 11.59 13.65 -11.64
N ILE A 59 12.60 14.30 -11.03
CA ILE A 59 13.23 13.80 -9.79
C ILE A 59 12.21 13.75 -8.64
N ILE A 60 11.43 14.82 -8.45
CA ILE A 60 10.42 14.88 -7.40
C ILE A 60 9.33 13.85 -7.67
N GLN A 61 8.93 13.67 -8.94
CA GLN A 61 7.94 12.66 -9.32
C GLN A 61 8.41 11.24 -9.02
N ILE A 62 9.70 10.93 -9.24
CA ILE A 62 10.31 9.64 -8.85
C ILE A 62 10.36 9.49 -7.32
N GLY A 63 10.73 10.53 -6.58
CA GLY A 63 10.77 10.49 -5.12
C GLY A 63 9.39 10.24 -4.51
N LEU A 64 8.37 10.95 -5.01
CA LEU A 64 6.99 10.81 -4.58
C LEU A 64 6.44 9.40 -4.89
N SER A 65 6.74 8.93 -6.10
CA SER A 65 6.47 7.58 -6.59
C SER A 65 7.04 6.49 -5.66
N LEU A 66 8.34 6.60 -5.31
CA LEU A 66 9.00 5.69 -4.37
C LEU A 66 8.36 5.74 -2.98
N ALA A 67 8.06 6.94 -2.46
CA ALA A 67 7.42 7.10 -1.16
C ALA A 67 6.02 6.47 -1.12
N LEU A 68 5.22 6.64 -2.18
CA LEU A 68 3.92 6.01 -2.35
C LEU A 68 4.05 4.49 -2.40
N ALA A 69 4.96 3.94 -3.20
CA ALA A 69 5.21 2.50 -3.19
C ALA A 69 5.64 1.98 -1.83
N TRP A 70 6.48 2.71 -1.11
CA TRP A 70 6.91 2.32 0.23
C TRP A 70 5.72 2.28 1.22
N LEU A 71 4.83 3.27 1.17
CA LEU A 71 3.59 3.26 1.96
C LEU A 71 2.65 2.11 1.58
N LEU A 72 2.44 1.87 0.28
CA LEU A 72 1.56 0.82 -0.23
C LEU A 72 2.11 -0.60 0.08
N THR A 73 3.42 -0.78 0.02
CA THR A 73 4.09 -2.04 0.40
C THR A 73 4.13 -2.23 1.92
N THR A 74 4.18 -1.16 2.70
CA THR A 74 3.98 -1.20 4.17
C THR A 74 2.58 -1.71 4.51
N TRP A 75 1.54 -1.22 3.83
CA TRP A 75 0.17 -1.70 4.01
C TRP A 75 0.05 -3.20 3.65
N SER A 76 0.62 -3.59 2.52
CA SER A 76 0.61 -4.98 2.07
C SER A 76 1.31 -5.92 3.05
N SER A 77 2.48 -5.52 3.57
CA SER A 77 3.20 -6.30 4.58
C SER A 77 2.48 -6.37 5.93
N TRP A 78 1.78 -5.31 6.35
CA TRP A 78 0.91 -5.35 7.52
C TRP A 78 -0.20 -6.38 7.38
N CYS A 79 -0.89 -6.42 6.23
CA CYS A 79 -1.93 -7.41 5.97
C CYS A 79 -1.38 -8.85 6.04
N VAL A 80 -0.18 -9.11 5.49
CA VAL A 80 0.47 -10.43 5.59
C VAL A 80 0.81 -10.78 7.03
N LEU A 81 1.45 -9.89 7.78
CA LEU A 81 1.80 -10.10 9.19
C LEU A 81 0.53 -10.33 10.05
N PHE A 82 -0.56 -9.62 9.76
CA PHE A 82 -1.83 -9.79 10.46
C PHE A 82 -2.44 -11.17 10.19
N CYS A 83 -2.34 -11.67 8.96
CA CYS A 83 -2.69 -13.05 8.64
C CYS A 83 -1.80 -14.05 9.38
N MET A 84 -0.50 -13.79 9.50
CA MET A 84 0.43 -14.68 10.21
C MET A 84 0.13 -14.80 11.70
N THR A 85 -0.13 -13.69 12.39
CA THR A 85 -0.50 -13.70 13.82
C THR A 85 -1.74 -14.57 14.11
N HIS A 86 -2.74 -14.56 13.22
CA HIS A 86 -3.97 -15.32 13.40
C HIS A 86 -3.84 -16.78 12.95
N THR A 87 -2.98 -17.05 11.97
CA THR A 87 -2.76 -18.42 11.44
C THR A 87 -1.74 -19.23 12.24
N GLN A 88 -0.90 -18.61 13.09
CA GLN A 88 0.01 -19.32 14.00
C GLN A 88 -0.69 -20.30 14.96
N SER A 89 -1.99 -20.13 15.18
CA SER A 89 -2.78 -20.96 16.10
C SER A 89 -3.60 -22.08 15.45
N MET A 90 -3.71 -22.13 14.10
CA MET A 90 -4.58 -23.07 13.39
C MET A 90 -4.00 -23.52 12.05
N GLU A 91 -3.61 -24.80 11.94
CA GLU A 91 -3.12 -25.38 10.68
C GLU A 91 -4.25 -25.60 9.65
N THR A 92 -5.44 -25.98 10.12
CA THR A 92 -6.59 -26.32 9.27
C THR A 92 -7.39 -25.05 8.90
N GLY A 93 -6.85 -24.23 8.00
CA GLY A 93 -7.54 -23.04 7.50
C GLY A 93 -6.65 -21.92 6.97
N ARG A 94 -5.33 -22.04 7.11
CA ARG A 94 -4.34 -21.02 6.73
C ARG A 94 -4.53 -20.44 5.32
N PHE A 95 -4.91 -21.28 4.36
CA PHE A 95 -5.22 -20.84 3.00
C PHE A 95 -6.40 -19.86 2.93
N LEU A 96 -7.47 -20.11 3.68
CA LEU A 96 -8.67 -19.27 3.70
C LEU A 96 -8.38 -17.88 4.30
N TYR A 97 -7.57 -17.84 5.36
CA TYR A 97 -7.13 -16.58 6.00
C TYR A 97 -6.17 -15.78 5.10
N SER A 98 -5.20 -16.44 4.46
CA SER A 98 -4.29 -15.75 3.53
C SER A 98 -5.03 -15.24 2.29
N PHE A 99 -5.98 -16.01 1.76
CA PHE A 99 -6.77 -15.60 0.58
C PHE A 99 -7.69 -14.43 0.89
N THR A 100 -8.34 -14.42 2.06
CA THR A 100 -9.12 -13.25 2.49
C THR A 100 -8.24 -12.04 2.78
N GLY A 101 -7.10 -12.24 3.43
CA GLY A 101 -6.06 -11.22 3.60
C GLY A 101 -5.68 -10.55 2.27
N PHE A 102 -5.42 -11.38 1.26
CA PHE A 102 -5.12 -10.93 -0.09
C PHE A 102 -6.28 -10.14 -0.69
N LEU A 103 -7.51 -10.67 -0.69
CA LEU A 103 -8.68 -9.99 -1.25
C LEU A 103 -8.93 -8.61 -0.63
N PHE A 104 -8.81 -8.47 0.69
CA PHE A 104 -9.01 -7.19 1.35
C PHE A 104 -7.87 -6.21 1.09
N CYS A 105 -6.62 -6.68 1.07
CA CYS A 105 -5.47 -5.86 0.71
C CYS A 105 -5.62 -5.32 -0.73
N GLU A 106 -5.92 -6.22 -1.66
CA GLU A 106 -6.18 -5.91 -3.06
C GLU A 106 -7.36 -4.94 -3.24
N TYR A 107 -8.45 -5.14 -2.49
CA TYR A 107 -9.60 -4.25 -2.52
C TYR A 107 -9.24 -2.83 -2.08
N ALA A 108 -8.48 -2.67 -0.98
CA ALA A 108 -8.01 -1.36 -0.53
C ALA A 108 -7.11 -0.69 -1.57
N LEU A 109 -6.14 -1.43 -2.11
CA LEU A 109 -5.21 -0.94 -3.14
C LEU A 109 -5.97 -0.53 -4.40
N ALA A 110 -6.90 -1.36 -4.88
CA ALA A 110 -7.71 -1.08 -6.06
C ALA A 110 -8.62 0.14 -5.86
N LYS A 111 -9.19 0.32 -4.66
CA LYS A 111 -10.01 1.49 -4.35
C LYS A 111 -9.17 2.78 -4.32
N MET A 112 -7.98 2.75 -3.70
CA MET A 112 -7.05 3.88 -3.75
C MET A 112 -6.59 4.19 -5.18
N ALA A 113 -6.24 3.15 -5.95
CA ALA A 113 -5.83 3.28 -7.34
C ALA A 113 -6.94 3.88 -8.21
N LYS A 114 -8.22 3.54 -7.99
CA LYS A 114 -9.35 4.11 -8.75
C LYS A 114 -9.48 5.61 -8.55
N VAL A 115 -9.25 6.12 -7.34
CA VAL A 115 -9.33 7.56 -7.08
C VAL A 115 -8.11 8.28 -7.66
N ASP A 116 -6.94 7.64 -7.65
CA ASP A 116 -5.70 8.21 -8.21
C ASP A 116 -5.63 8.16 -9.76
N ARG A 117 -6.25 7.13 -10.39
CA ARG A 117 -6.26 6.89 -11.85
C ARG A 117 -6.86 8.05 -12.65
N TYR A 118 -7.69 8.88 -12.03
CA TYR A 118 -8.26 10.04 -12.70
C TYR A 118 -7.25 11.16 -13.00
N ARG A 119 -6.02 11.11 -12.46
CA ARG A 119 -5.08 12.26 -12.55
C ARG A 119 -3.68 11.97 -13.10
N SER A 120 -3.16 10.74 -13.05
CA SER A 120 -1.81 10.43 -13.60
C SER A 120 -1.68 8.98 -14.06
N PHE A 121 -1.89 8.74 -15.37
CA PHE A 121 -2.14 7.41 -15.94
C PHE A 121 -0.95 6.44 -15.89
N PHE A 122 0.31 6.88 -16.02
CA PHE A 122 1.45 5.97 -16.20
C PHE A 122 2.25 5.66 -14.92
N MET A 123 2.57 6.67 -14.10
CA MET A 123 3.38 6.46 -12.89
C MET A 123 2.57 5.88 -11.72
N SER A 124 1.26 6.15 -11.66
CA SER A 124 0.37 5.58 -10.64
C SER A 124 0.30 4.04 -10.74
N ILE A 125 0.15 3.51 -11.97
CA ILE A 125 0.00 2.07 -12.22
C ILE A 125 1.18 1.25 -11.69
N PHE A 126 2.42 1.75 -11.81
CA PHE A 126 3.61 1.01 -11.39
C PHE A 126 3.66 0.77 -9.87
N HIS A 127 3.36 1.78 -9.05
CA HIS A 127 3.46 1.65 -7.58
C HIS A 127 2.36 0.75 -7.01
N PHE A 128 1.15 0.79 -7.60
CA PHE A 128 0.07 -0.12 -7.23
C PHE A 128 0.37 -1.56 -7.66
N THR A 129 0.88 -1.78 -8.88
CA THR A 129 1.23 -3.13 -9.36
C THR A 129 2.38 -3.72 -8.54
N MET A 130 3.38 -2.92 -8.19
CA MET A 130 4.47 -3.35 -7.31
C MET A 130 3.98 -3.67 -5.89
N ALA A 131 3.03 -2.91 -5.34
CA ALA A 131 2.45 -3.21 -4.03
C ALA A 131 1.65 -4.52 -4.01
N MET A 132 0.85 -4.76 -5.05
CA MET A 132 0.12 -6.03 -5.24
C MET A 132 1.10 -7.22 -5.33
N GLY A 133 2.16 -7.08 -6.13
CA GLY A 133 3.22 -8.10 -6.25
C GLY A 133 3.99 -8.32 -4.94
N ALA A 134 4.24 -7.25 -4.18
CA ALA A 134 4.94 -7.34 -2.90
C ALA A 134 4.15 -8.16 -1.86
N PHE A 135 2.82 -8.09 -1.85
CA PHE A 135 2.00 -8.95 -0.97
C PHE A 135 2.28 -10.44 -1.23
N VAL A 136 2.32 -10.85 -2.49
CA VAL A 136 2.58 -12.26 -2.87
C VAL A 136 3.98 -12.67 -2.42
N VAL A 137 4.99 -11.85 -2.71
CA VAL A 137 6.39 -12.12 -2.31
C VAL A 137 6.53 -12.22 -0.79
N TYR A 138 5.92 -11.31 -0.04
CA TYR A 138 5.94 -11.33 1.42
C TYR A 138 5.14 -12.48 2.03
N SER A 139 4.08 -12.94 1.36
CA SER A 139 3.34 -14.13 1.79
C SER A 139 4.14 -15.43 1.61
N MET A 140 4.99 -15.49 0.58
CA MET A 140 5.87 -16.64 0.30
C MET A 140 7.14 -16.62 1.13
N ASN A 141 7.75 -15.44 1.32
CA ASN A 141 8.94 -15.27 2.14
C ASN A 141 8.79 -14.09 3.10
N PRO A 142 8.27 -14.32 4.32
CA PRO A 142 8.00 -13.24 5.24
C PRO A 142 9.27 -12.72 5.93
N THR A 143 10.41 -13.42 5.84
CA THR A 143 11.69 -12.94 6.39
C THR A 143 12.17 -11.65 5.70
N SER A 144 11.77 -11.42 4.44
CA SER A 144 12.04 -10.17 3.73
C SER A 144 11.38 -8.95 4.38
N ILE A 145 10.26 -9.13 5.10
CA ILE A 145 9.59 -8.05 5.85
C ILE A 145 10.47 -7.58 7.00
N ARG A 146 11.22 -8.47 7.65
CA ARG A 146 12.11 -8.12 8.78
C ARG A 146 13.26 -7.21 8.34
N SER A 147 13.75 -7.38 7.12
CA SER A 147 14.82 -6.54 6.55
C SER A 147 14.33 -5.15 6.14
N LEU A 148 13.15 -5.07 5.50
CA LEU A 148 12.61 -3.83 4.96
C LEU A 148 11.80 -3.01 5.97
N TYR A 149 11.11 -3.69 6.89
CA TYR A 149 10.18 -3.11 7.86
C TYR A 149 10.36 -3.70 9.27
N PRO A 150 11.56 -3.59 9.89
CA PRO A 150 11.84 -4.15 11.21
C PRO A 150 10.96 -3.55 12.33
N TRP A 151 10.57 -2.30 12.18
CA TRP A 151 9.67 -1.59 13.09
C TRP A 151 8.26 -2.20 13.07
N LEU A 152 7.77 -2.59 11.89
CA LEU A 152 6.44 -3.16 11.68
C LEU A 152 6.35 -4.56 12.30
N ALA A 153 7.39 -5.37 12.12
CA ALA A 153 7.50 -6.70 12.72
C ALA A 153 7.52 -6.63 14.26
N ARG A 154 8.27 -5.67 14.83
CA ARG A 154 8.30 -5.43 16.28
C ARG A 154 6.94 -4.99 16.83
N TRP A 155 6.25 -4.08 16.14
CA TRP A 155 4.93 -3.60 16.55
C TRP A 155 3.88 -4.71 16.60
N MET A 156 3.95 -5.65 15.65
CA MET A 156 3.01 -6.77 15.56
C MET A 156 3.37 -7.93 16.49
N GLY A 157 4.48 -7.85 17.22
CA GLY A 157 4.94 -8.92 18.11
C GLY A 157 5.31 -10.21 17.38
N VAL A 158 5.54 -10.16 16.06
CA VAL A 158 5.88 -11.34 15.26
C VAL A 158 7.40 -11.50 15.21
N SER A 159 7.90 -12.56 15.84
CA SER A 159 9.29 -12.99 15.67
C SER A 159 9.44 -13.73 14.33
N LEU A 160 9.74 -12.97 13.29
CA LEU A 160 10.08 -13.47 11.94
C LEU A 160 11.52 -13.91 11.81
#